data_AF-A0A1D6N2G6-F1
#
_entry.id   AF-A0A1D6N2G6-F1
#
_cell.length_a   1.000
_cell.length_b   1.000
_cell.length_c   1.000
_cell.angle_alpha   90.00
_cell.angle_beta   90.00
_cell.angle_gamma   90.00
#
_symmetry.space_group_name_H-M   'P 1'
#
loop_
_entity.id
_entity.type
_entity.pdbx_description
1 polymer ?
#
loop_
_entity_poly.entity_id
_entity_poly.type
_entity_poly.pdbx_seq_one_letter_code
_entity_poly.pdbx_strand_id
1 'polypeptide(L)'
;MYYSQTLYAVVSVVIRFMRVDTLSLLLSMANIGAYSDVLVVDMVGGLVVGAVAERLGGTGYVCSTYLGSAPSSIDIIRMYNLSSDMVSRIVQAPISALCSMQSSGNTPSVVNSSAEGEMIEPAVDEDAQSSLAQQVDTAVPDEKAQLSTDQPSDMEVSEPSLDEHLVQDENSSLGGKDSDGTLNASKPPKPGKAPSPEKMKYWKEHGFSSLIVAAPGHEVERLVADMLPLLSYSAPFAIYHQHLEPLAKCMHSLQLSKMAIGLQLSEPWLREYQVLPSRTHPHMQMNAFGGYILNGIRIHNPDRVVANK
;
A
#
# COMPACT_ATOMS: atom_id res chain seq x y z
N MET A 1 6.63 -16.99 -3.23
CA MET A 1 5.44 -17.19 -4.11
C MET A 1 4.37 -18.13 -3.56
N TYR A 2 4.68 -19.42 -3.29
CA TYR A 2 3.68 -20.46 -2.95
C TYR A 2 2.61 -20.05 -1.91
N TYR A 3 3.02 -19.37 -0.83
CA TYR A 3 2.11 -18.90 0.21
C TYR A 3 0.97 -18.00 -0.31
N SER A 4 1.19 -17.21 -1.37
CA SER A 4 0.14 -16.34 -1.92
C SER A 4 -1.04 -17.13 -2.50
N GLN A 5 -0.81 -18.29 -3.12
CA GLN A 5 -1.88 -19.12 -3.67
C GLN A 5 -2.67 -19.81 -2.55
N THR A 6 -1.98 -20.29 -1.49
CA THR A 6 -2.64 -20.85 -0.29
C THR A 6 -3.44 -19.79 0.47
N LEU A 7 -2.89 -18.58 0.68
CA LEU A 7 -3.62 -17.51 1.36
C LEU A 7 -4.78 -16.97 0.54
N TYR A 8 -4.68 -16.92 -0.79
CA TYR A 8 -5.80 -16.50 -1.64
C TYR A 8 -6.99 -17.46 -1.55
N ALA A 9 -6.75 -18.76 -1.39
CA ALA A 9 -7.80 -19.77 -1.24
C ALA A 9 -8.48 -19.76 0.14
N VAL A 10 -7.81 -19.28 1.19
CA VAL A 10 -8.31 -19.37 2.59
C VAL A 10 -8.69 -18.02 3.19
N VAL A 11 -8.06 -16.91 2.77
CA VAL A 11 -8.18 -15.60 3.41
C VAL A 11 -8.22 -14.43 2.41
N SER A 12 -8.95 -14.60 1.30
CA SER A 12 -8.99 -13.66 0.15
C SER A 12 -9.30 -12.21 0.55
N VAL A 13 -10.15 -12.01 1.57
CA VAL A 13 -10.55 -10.68 2.08
C VAL A 13 -9.38 -9.96 2.79
N VAL A 14 -8.61 -10.67 3.63
CA VAL A 14 -7.45 -10.09 4.34
C VAL A 14 -6.36 -9.69 3.35
N ILE A 15 -6.16 -10.48 2.30
CA ILE A 15 -5.23 -10.14 1.22
C ILE A 15 -5.85 -9.26 0.11
N ARG A 16 -7.02 -8.65 0.38
CA ARG A 16 -7.70 -7.68 -0.48
C ARG A 16 -7.86 -8.14 -1.94
N PHE A 17 -8.12 -9.42 -2.13
CA PHE A 17 -8.26 -10.10 -3.44
C PHE A 17 -7.03 -10.01 -4.36
N MET A 18 -5.83 -9.77 -3.82
CA MET A 18 -4.58 -9.81 -4.60
C MET A 18 -4.24 -11.25 -4.98
N ARG A 19 -4.39 -11.60 -6.27
CA ARG A 19 -4.07 -12.93 -6.81
C ARG A 19 -2.54 -13.09 -7.00
N VAL A 20 -2.05 -14.34 -7.06
CA VAL A 20 -0.61 -14.68 -7.09
C VAL A 20 0.12 -14.16 -8.34
N ASP A 21 -0.55 -14.18 -9.49
CA ASP A 21 -0.13 -13.54 -10.74
C ASP A 21 -0.03 -12.02 -10.58
N THR A 22 -1.00 -11.38 -9.92
CA THR A 22 -0.96 -9.95 -9.61
C THR A 22 0.22 -9.59 -8.71
N LEU A 23 0.45 -10.32 -7.62
CA LEU A 23 1.62 -10.12 -6.76
C LEU A 23 2.94 -10.31 -7.55
N SER A 24 2.99 -11.32 -8.42
CA SER A 24 4.16 -11.61 -9.26
C SER A 24 4.45 -10.48 -10.25
N LEU A 25 3.40 -9.93 -10.87
CA LEU A 25 3.49 -8.82 -11.81
C LEU A 25 3.87 -7.51 -11.10
N LEU A 26 3.28 -7.23 -9.94
CA LEU A 26 3.56 -6.07 -9.08
C LEU A 26 5.05 -6.00 -8.70
N LEU A 27 5.61 -7.11 -8.20
CA LEU A 27 7.04 -7.22 -7.84
C LEU A 27 7.97 -7.08 -9.06
N SER A 28 7.51 -7.47 -10.25
CA SER A 28 8.30 -7.38 -11.47
C SER A 28 8.28 -5.95 -12.05
N MET A 29 7.11 -5.30 -12.06
CA MET A 29 6.94 -3.90 -12.47
C MET A 29 7.68 -2.92 -11.56
N ALA A 30 7.77 -3.21 -10.26
CA ALA A 30 8.58 -2.44 -9.32
C ALA A 30 10.09 -2.78 -9.35
N ASN A 31 10.53 -3.68 -10.24
CA ASN A 31 11.94 -4.13 -10.38
C ASN A 31 12.59 -4.57 -9.06
N ILE A 32 11.88 -5.36 -8.25
CA ILE A 32 12.40 -5.81 -6.96
C ILE A 32 13.53 -6.83 -7.16
N GLY A 33 14.73 -6.51 -6.68
CA GLY A 33 15.91 -7.37 -6.76
C GLY A 33 16.91 -7.10 -5.62
N ALA A 34 17.97 -7.91 -5.57
CA ALA A 34 19.02 -7.79 -4.56
C ALA A 34 19.62 -6.37 -4.49
N TYR A 35 20.04 -5.97 -3.29
CA TYR A 35 20.62 -4.65 -2.96
C TYR A 35 19.67 -3.44 -3.08
N SER A 36 18.42 -3.61 -3.51
CA SER A 36 17.42 -2.55 -3.55
C SER A 36 16.97 -2.09 -2.15
N ASP A 37 16.68 -0.80 -2.02
CA ASP A 37 16.02 -0.21 -0.86
C ASP A 37 14.58 0.11 -1.25
N VAL A 38 13.65 -0.76 -0.82
CA VAL A 38 12.26 -0.76 -1.29
C VAL A 38 11.36 -0.07 -0.28
N LEU A 39 10.62 0.95 -0.72
CA LEU A 39 9.53 1.54 0.05
C LEU A 39 8.24 0.76 -0.23
N VAL A 40 7.55 0.29 0.81
CA VAL A 40 6.35 -0.54 0.67
C VAL A 40 5.22 -0.03 1.55
N VAL A 41 4.04 0.18 0.97
CA VAL A 41 2.78 0.31 1.72
C VAL A 41 2.04 -1.02 1.62
N ASP A 42 1.80 -1.66 2.76
CA ASP A 42 1.17 -2.99 2.82
C ASP A 42 0.02 -2.97 3.82
N MET A 43 -1.21 -3.04 3.29
CA MET A 43 -2.45 -3.26 4.06
C MET A 43 -3.06 -4.63 3.75
N VAL A 44 -2.18 -5.57 3.41
CA VAL A 44 -2.42 -6.93 2.93
C VAL A 44 -1.80 -7.93 3.95
N GLY A 45 -1.75 -7.53 5.24
CA GLY A 45 -1.24 -8.31 6.37
C GLY A 45 0.28 -8.59 6.37
N GLY A 46 1.06 -7.88 5.55
CA GLY A 46 2.49 -8.15 5.36
C GLY A 46 2.81 -9.13 4.23
N LEU A 47 1.83 -9.51 3.40
CA LEU A 47 2.05 -10.39 2.23
C LEU A 47 3.05 -9.78 1.24
N VAL A 48 2.93 -8.47 0.95
CA VAL A 48 3.81 -7.78 0.00
C VAL A 48 5.18 -7.58 0.62
N VAL A 49 5.26 -7.15 1.89
CA VAL A 49 6.53 -7.00 2.63
C VAL A 49 7.29 -8.33 2.67
N GLY A 50 6.61 -9.44 2.96
CA GLY A 50 7.19 -10.78 2.95
C GLY A 50 7.72 -11.19 1.58
N ALA A 51 6.95 -10.94 0.51
CA ALA A 51 7.36 -11.27 -0.85
C ALA A 51 8.53 -10.41 -1.38
N VAL A 52 8.59 -9.13 -0.98
CA VAL A 52 9.75 -8.26 -1.25
C VAL A 52 10.97 -8.79 -0.50
N ALA A 53 10.84 -9.10 0.80
CA ALA A 53 11.93 -9.65 1.60
C ALA A 53 12.45 -11.00 1.09
N GLU A 54 11.56 -11.90 0.63
CA GLU A 54 11.87 -13.15 -0.08
C GLU A 54 12.79 -12.85 -1.29
N ARG A 55 12.42 -11.87 -2.11
CA ARG A 55 13.15 -11.51 -3.35
C ARG A 55 14.44 -10.71 -3.11
N LEU A 56 14.56 -10.00 -1.99
CA LEU A 56 15.78 -9.30 -1.57
C LEU A 56 16.88 -10.24 -1.04
N GLY A 57 16.53 -11.44 -0.56
CA GLY A 57 17.51 -12.43 -0.12
C GLY A 57 18.40 -12.00 1.07
N GLY A 58 17.97 -11.02 1.87
CA GLY A 58 18.76 -10.45 2.98
C GLY A 58 19.75 -9.34 2.58
N THR A 59 19.78 -8.98 1.31
CA THR A 59 20.51 -7.82 0.76
C THR A 59 19.56 -6.62 0.57
N GLY A 60 20.06 -5.39 0.67
CA GLY A 60 19.16 -4.22 0.63
C GLY A 60 18.23 -4.15 1.85
N TYR A 61 17.11 -3.42 1.74
CA TYR A 61 16.15 -3.20 2.83
C TYR A 61 14.71 -3.12 2.33
N VAL A 62 13.77 -3.58 3.18
CA VAL A 62 12.33 -3.33 2.98
C VAL A 62 11.87 -2.34 4.05
N CYS A 63 11.51 -1.13 3.63
CA CYS A 63 10.90 -0.13 4.50
C CYS A 63 9.39 -0.17 4.33
N SER A 64 8.70 -0.85 5.25
CA SER A 64 7.24 -0.83 5.34
C SER A 64 6.79 0.49 5.97
N THR A 65 6.09 1.31 5.20
CA THR A 65 5.52 2.58 5.68
C THR A 65 4.04 2.43 5.95
N TYR A 66 3.56 3.15 6.98
CA TYR A 66 2.18 3.11 7.44
C TYR A 66 1.66 4.52 7.72
N LEU A 67 0.33 4.66 7.74
CA LEU A 67 -0.37 5.89 8.06
C LEU A 67 -0.86 5.85 9.52
N GLY A 68 -0.71 6.97 10.25
CA GLY A 68 -1.13 7.07 11.65
C GLY A 68 -0.03 6.70 12.65
N SER A 69 -0.44 6.39 13.88
CA SER A 69 0.46 6.23 15.03
C SER A 69 1.08 4.83 15.13
N ALA A 70 0.31 3.79 14.81
CA ALA A 70 0.72 2.38 14.97
C ALA A 70 1.02 1.70 13.61
N PRO A 71 2.05 0.83 13.54
CA PRO A 71 2.36 0.08 12.34
C PRO A 71 1.25 -0.91 11.97
N SER A 72 1.06 -1.13 10.67
CA SER A 72 0.21 -2.21 10.16
C SER A 72 0.77 -3.58 10.58
N SER A 73 -0.12 -4.54 10.87
CA SER A 73 0.27 -5.91 11.21
C SER A 73 0.93 -6.59 10.01
N ILE A 74 2.00 -7.33 10.29
CA ILE A 74 2.84 -8.01 9.31
C ILE A 74 2.99 -9.51 9.63
N ASP A 75 2.01 -10.10 10.29
CA ASP A 75 2.09 -11.46 10.83
C ASP A 75 2.18 -12.55 9.74
N ILE A 76 1.74 -12.27 8.50
CA ILE A 76 1.92 -13.17 7.36
C ILE A 76 3.40 -13.45 7.08
N ILE A 77 4.32 -12.54 7.45
CA ILE A 77 5.78 -12.75 7.31
C ILE A 77 6.25 -14.02 8.04
N ARG A 78 5.57 -14.43 9.13
CA ARG A 78 5.89 -15.67 9.86
C ARG A 78 5.72 -16.92 8.99
N MET A 79 4.85 -16.87 7.99
CA MET A 79 4.59 -17.98 7.06
C MET A 79 5.68 -18.12 6.00
N TYR A 80 6.41 -17.04 5.67
CA TYR A 80 7.46 -17.03 4.64
C TYR A 80 8.75 -17.78 5.02
N ASN A 81 8.89 -18.25 6.28
CA ASN A 81 10.07 -18.97 6.78
C ASN A 81 11.40 -18.23 6.50
N LEU A 82 11.41 -16.90 6.69
CA LEU A 82 12.56 -16.04 6.42
C LEU A 82 13.71 -16.27 7.41
N SER A 83 14.96 -16.14 6.94
CA SER A 83 16.14 -16.21 7.81
C SER A 83 16.23 -15.00 8.75
N SER A 84 17.02 -15.11 9.82
CA SER A 84 17.34 -14.01 10.74
C SER A 84 17.78 -12.73 10.01
N ASP A 85 18.58 -12.92 8.97
CA ASP A 85 19.22 -11.85 8.23
C ASP A 85 18.19 -11.12 7.36
N MET A 86 17.34 -11.87 6.67
CA MET A 86 16.20 -11.34 5.90
C MET A 86 15.25 -10.57 6.82
N VAL A 87 14.88 -11.15 7.98
CA VAL A 87 14.02 -10.49 8.97
C VAL A 87 14.64 -9.20 9.52
N SER A 88 15.97 -9.15 9.70
CA SER A 88 16.67 -7.95 10.15
C SER A 88 16.64 -6.76 9.17
N ARG A 89 16.38 -7.03 7.87
CA ARG A 89 16.23 -6.01 6.82
C ARG A 89 14.82 -5.44 6.69
N ILE A 90 13.83 -6.01 7.41
CA ILE A 90 12.44 -5.58 7.39
C ILE A 90 12.22 -4.54 8.49
N VAL A 91 12.12 -3.28 8.09
CA VAL A 91 11.97 -2.13 8.99
C VAL A 91 10.64 -1.41 8.76
N GLN A 92 10.13 -0.75 9.80
CA GLN A 92 8.89 0.01 9.75
C GLN A 92 9.08 1.46 10.20
N ALA A 93 8.52 2.41 9.44
CA ALA A 93 8.56 3.83 9.76
C ALA A 93 7.22 4.50 9.38
N PRO A 94 6.68 5.43 10.17
CA PRO A 94 5.47 6.15 9.79
C PRO A 94 5.77 7.10 8.61
N ILE A 95 4.81 7.28 7.71
CA ILE A 95 4.95 8.17 6.55
C ILE A 95 5.34 9.60 6.95
N SER A 96 4.86 10.10 8.09
CA SER A 96 5.18 11.43 8.61
C SER A 96 6.67 11.62 8.93
N ALA A 97 7.33 10.59 9.49
CA ALA A 97 8.77 10.62 9.71
C ALA A 97 9.53 10.69 8.37
N LEU A 98 9.14 9.87 7.39
CA LEU A 98 9.73 9.87 6.06
C LEU A 98 9.56 11.22 5.34
N CYS A 99 8.36 11.81 5.36
CA CYS A 99 8.11 13.11 4.73
C CYS A 99 8.88 14.26 5.41
N SER A 100 8.99 14.27 6.74
CA SER A 100 9.75 15.29 7.49
C SER A 100 11.23 15.40 7.11
N MET A 101 11.79 14.33 6.54
CA MET A 101 13.18 14.30 6.07
C MET A 101 13.40 15.24 4.88
N GLN A 102 12.38 15.43 4.02
CA GLN A 102 12.48 16.26 2.83
C GLN A 102 12.49 17.76 3.16
N SER A 103 11.73 18.20 4.17
CA SER A 103 11.50 19.62 4.51
C SER A 103 12.70 20.33 5.17
N SER A 104 13.82 19.65 5.37
CA SER A 104 14.99 20.16 6.10
C SER A 104 16.22 20.33 5.20
N GLY A 105 15.99 20.75 3.94
CA GLY A 105 17.00 21.27 3.02
C GLY A 105 16.77 22.76 2.73
N ASN A 106 17.82 23.56 2.86
CA ASN A 106 17.90 25.00 2.55
C ASN A 106 17.10 25.99 3.44
N THR A 107 17.57 26.21 4.67
CA THR A 107 17.66 27.58 5.22
C THR A 107 19.01 27.79 5.91
N PRO A 108 19.88 28.72 5.46
CA PRO A 108 20.98 29.21 6.28
C PRO A 108 20.42 30.12 7.37
N SER A 109 20.78 29.87 8.62
CA SER A 109 20.33 30.64 9.77
C SER A 109 20.83 32.09 9.71
N VAL A 110 19.92 33.05 9.54
CA VAL A 110 20.14 34.46 9.90
C VAL A 110 19.02 34.89 10.84
N VAL A 111 19.42 35.33 12.02
CA VAL A 111 18.54 35.87 13.06
C VAL A 111 18.15 37.30 12.70
N ASN A 112 16.87 37.67 12.85
CA ASN A 112 16.47 38.90 13.56
C ASN A 112 14.94 39.01 13.76
N SER A 113 14.60 39.66 14.88
CA SER A 113 13.28 40.21 15.26
C SER A 113 12.67 41.10 14.16
N SER A 114 11.35 41.31 14.09
CA SER A 114 10.52 41.96 15.13
C SER A 114 9.02 41.66 15.00
N ALA A 115 8.23 42.13 15.98
CA ALA A 115 6.78 41.93 16.10
C ALA A 115 5.94 42.91 15.26
N GLU A 116 4.61 42.88 15.50
CA GLU A 116 3.54 43.72 14.94
C GLU A 116 3.10 43.32 13.50
N GLY A 117 1.82 43.09 13.17
CA GLY A 117 0.61 42.99 13.97
C GLY A 117 -0.48 43.98 13.54
N GLU A 118 -1.41 43.57 12.66
CA GLU A 118 -2.77 44.13 12.62
C GLU A 118 -3.76 43.24 11.84
N MET A 119 -5.05 43.50 12.05
CA MET A 119 -6.21 42.73 11.57
C MET A 119 -7.09 43.65 10.72
N ILE A 120 -7.73 43.16 9.66
CA ILE A 120 -9.00 43.72 9.13
C ILE A 120 -9.78 42.60 8.39
N GLU A 121 -11.05 42.47 8.77
CA GLU A 121 -12.20 41.95 8.03
C GLU A 121 -13.34 42.99 8.19
N PRO A 122 -14.49 42.89 7.51
CA PRO A 122 -14.72 42.55 6.10
C PRO A 122 -15.58 43.64 5.42
N ALA A 123 -16.03 43.43 4.17
CA ALA A 123 -17.10 44.24 3.57
C ALA A 123 -18.08 43.34 2.79
N VAL A 124 -19.38 43.60 3.02
CA VAL A 124 -20.53 42.93 2.40
C VAL A 124 -21.03 43.71 1.19
N ASP A 125 -21.66 43.02 0.24
CA ASP A 125 -22.86 43.50 -0.46
C ASP A 125 -23.68 42.30 -0.99
N GLU A 126 -24.99 42.34 -0.76
CA GLU A 126 -25.99 41.48 -1.43
C GLU A 126 -26.62 42.26 -2.58
N ASP A 127 -27.05 41.60 -3.66
CA ASP A 127 -28.38 41.91 -4.21
C ASP A 127 -28.95 40.79 -5.13
N ALA A 128 -30.26 40.84 -5.37
CA ALA A 128 -31.06 39.66 -5.74
C ALA A 128 -31.58 39.56 -7.20
N GLN A 129 -31.75 38.29 -7.63
CA GLN A 129 -32.79 37.70 -8.51
C GLN A 129 -33.49 38.52 -9.62
N SER A 130 -33.54 37.94 -10.84
CA SER A 130 -34.76 37.90 -11.68
C SER A 130 -34.75 36.69 -12.65
N SER A 131 -35.83 36.44 -13.40
CA SER A 131 -36.26 35.09 -13.80
C SER A 131 -36.92 34.96 -15.20
N LEU A 132 -37.21 33.71 -15.61
CA LEU A 132 -38.08 33.25 -16.74
C LEU A 132 -37.45 33.32 -18.18
N ALA A 133 -37.83 32.48 -19.17
CA ALA A 133 -39.05 31.66 -19.35
C ALA A 133 -38.91 30.40 -20.26
N GLN A 134 -39.90 29.48 -20.14
CA GLN A 134 -40.54 28.57 -21.14
C GLN A 134 -39.69 27.54 -21.96
N GLN A 135 -39.97 26.22 -22.05
CA GLN A 135 -41.20 25.36 -22.21
C GLN A 135 -41.72 25.15 -23.65
N VAL A 136 -41.83 23.86 -24.09
CA VAL A 136 -42.88 23.12 -24.85
C VAL A 136 -42.38 21.64 -24.95
N ASP A 137 -42.95 20.63 -24.27
CA ASP A 137 -44.04 19.70 -24.67
C ASP A 137 -43.67 18.69 -25.83
N THR A 138 -44.04 17.40 -25.89
CA THR A 138 -45.31 16.73 -25.49
C THR A 138 -45.23 15.17 -25.41
N ALA A 139 -46.02 14.55 -24.50
CA ALA A 139 -46.76 13.25 -24.56
C ALA A 139 -46.15 11.83 -24.78
N VAL A 140 -46.96 10.84 -24.34
CA VAL A 140 -46.77 9.38 -24.10
C VAL A 140 -48.00 8.60 -24.67
N PRO A 141 -48.14 7.24 -24.77
CA PRO A 141 -47.91 6.24 -23.69
C PRO A 141 -47.51 4.77 -24.09
N ASP A 142 -47.43 3.91 -23.06
CA ASP A 142 -47.78 2.45 -22.95
C ASP A 142 -47.33 1.35 -23.95
N GLU A 143 -46.63 0.32 -23.41
CA GLU A 143 -47.21 -1.03 -23.28
C GLU A 143 -46.67 -1.77 -22.03
N LYS A 144 -47.38 -2.81 -21.56
CA LYS A 144 -47.29 -3.41 -20.23
C LYS A 144 -47.17 -4.93 -20.32
N ALA A 145 -46.09 -5.53 -19.79
CA ALA A 145 -45.97 -6.98 -19.63
C ALA A 145 -45.32 -7.37 -18.28
N GLN A 146 -45.97 -8.30 -17.58
CA GLN A 146 -45.51 -8.92 -16.33
C GLN A 146 -44.87 -10.27 -16.65
N LEU A 147 -43.82 -10.72 -15.93
CA LEU A 147 -43.79 -12.09 -15.40
C LEU A 147 -42.76 -12.35 -14.28
N SER A 148 -43.22 -13.13 -13.30
CA SER A 148 -42.50 -14.10 -12.45
C SER A 148 -41.14 -13.75 -11.84
N THR A 149 -41.20 -13.41 -10.55
CA THR A 149 -40.22 -13.80 -9.53
C THR A 149 -40.01 -15.32 -9.51
N ASP A 150 -38.75 -15.78 -9.43
CA ASP A 150 -38.39 -17.07 -8.84
C ASP A 150 -37.04 -16.94 -8.12
N GLN A 151 -36.98 -17.37 -6.86
CA GLN A 151 -35.74 -17.45 -6.08
C GLN A 151 -34.95 -18.71 -6.44
N PRO A 152 -33.66 -18.74 -6.11
CA PRO A 152 -33.12 -19.95 -5.49
C PRO A 152 -32.39 -19.66 -4.16
N SER A 153 -33.00 -20.17 -3.08
CA SER A 153 -32.37 -20.78 -1.91
C SER A 153 -31.08 -20.18 -1.35
N ASP A 154 -31.21 -19.55 -0.17
CA ASP A 154 -30.11 -19.36 0.78
C ASP A 154 -29.43 -20.69 1.14
N MET A 155 -28.11 -20.65 1.29
CA MET A 155 -27.38 -21.68 2.03
C MET A 155 -26.41 -20.97 2.98
N GLU A 156 -26.88 -20.71 4.20
CA GLU A 156 -26.03 -20.20 5.27
C GLU A 156 -24.85 -21.14 5.51
N VAL A 157 -23.65 -20.58 5.61
CA VAL A 157 -22.49 -21.25 6.21
C VAL A 157 -22.01 -20.37 7.34
N SER A 158 -22.18 -20.85 8.57
CA SER A 158 -21.91 -20.12 9.81
C SER A 158 -20.43 -19.78 9.96
N GLU A 159 -20.14 -18.57 10.46
CA GLU A 159 -18.80 -18.22 10.94
C GLU A 159 -18.46 -18.98 12.23
N PRO A 160 -17.22 -19.48 12.39
CA PRO A 160 -16.73 -19.95 13.68
C PRO A 160 -16.27 -18.77 14.53
N SER A 161 -17.03 -18.47 15.59
CA SER A 161 -16.62 -17.53 16.64
C SER A 161 -15.35 -18.00 17.34
N LEU A 162 -14.32 -17.14 17.39
CA LEU A 162 -13.15 -17.34 18.25
C LEU A 162 -13.41 -16.69 19.60
N ASP A 163 -13.50 -17.53 20.64
CA ASP A 163 -13.72 -17.11 22.03
C ASP A 163 -12.51 -16.33 22.59
N GLU A 164 -12.78 -15.22 23.29
CA GLU A 164 -11.77 -14.47 24.02
C GLU A 164 -11.45 -15.16 25.35
N HIS A 165 -10.35 -15.93 25.40
CA HIS A 165 -9.73 -16.30 26.68
C HIS A 165 -8.48 -15.45 26.96
N LEU A 166 -8.74 -14.35 27.66
CA LEU A 166 -7.77 -13.56 28.40
C LEU A 166 -6.93 -14.48 29.31
N VAL A 167 -5.61 -14.46 29.15
CA VAL A 167 -4.68 -14.97 30.17
C VAL A 167 -4.03 -13.76 30.83
N GLN A 168 -4.36 -13.54 32.11
CA GLN A 168 -3.83 -12.44 32.90
C GLN A 168 -2.40 -12.75 33.35
N ASP A 169 -1.56 -11.72 33.39
CA ASP A 169 -0.24 -11.77 34.04
C ASP A 169 -0.40 -11.95 35.56
N GLU A 170 0.07 -13.08 36.10
CA GLU A 170 0.30 -13.21 37.55
C GLU A 170 1.80 -13.18 37.88
N ASN A 171 2.26 -12.01 38.32
CA ASN A 171 3.52 -11.86 39.02
C ASN A 171 3.42 -12.54 40.40
N SER A 172 4.14 -13.64 40.61
CA SER A 172 4.51 -14.10 41.94
C SER A 172 6.03 -14.20 42.06
N SER A 173 6.60 -13.42 42.97
CA SER A 173 8.00 -13.55 43.36
C SER A 173 8.11 -14.56 44.49
N LEU A 174 9.15 -15.42 44.44
CA LEU A 174 9.91 -15.87 45.60
C LEU A 174 11.20 -16.51 45.07
N GLY A 175 12.32 -16.22 45.73
CA GLY A 175 13.65 -16.35 45.13
C GLY A 175 14.38 -17.65 45.43
N GLY A 176 15.37 -17.95 44.57
CA GLY A 176 16.46 -18.87 44.84
C GLY A 176 17.70 -18.37 44.08
N LYS A 177 18.78 -18.07 44.80
CA LYS A 177 20.10 -17.91 44.16
C LYS A 177 20.61 -19.31 43.83
N ASP A 178 21.18 -19.47 42.65
CA ASP A 178 22.51 -20.05 42.49
C ASP A 178 23.08 -19.67 41.11
N SER A 179 24.39 -19.82 40.94
CA SER A 179 25.16 -19.15 39.90
C SER A 179 25.82 -20.15 38.94
N ASP A 180 25.51 -20.07 37.65
CA ASP A 180 26.49 -20.41 36.61
C ASP A 180 26.19 -19.72 35.28
N GLY A 181 27.23 -19.52 34.45
CA GLY A 181 27.17 -18.72 33.23
C GLY A 181 26.39 -19.42 32.10
N THR A 182 25.32 -18.77 31.63
CA THR A 182 24.61 -19.19 30.41
C THR A 182 24.76 -18.14 29.31
N LEU A 183 25.10 -18.63 28.12
CA LEU A 183 25.29 -17.87 26.89
C LEU A 183 24.11 -16.92 26.62
N ASN A 184 24.39 -15.69 26.19
CA ASN A 184 23.37 -14.74 25.74
C ASN A 184 22.65 -15.26 24.50
N ALA A 185 21.57 -16.03 24.70
CA ALA A 185 20.65 -16.42 23.66
C ALA A 185 19.97 -15.16 23.11
N SER A 186 20.52 -14.63 22.02
CA SER A 186 19.96 -13.47 21.32
C SER A 186 18.55 -13.82 20.86
N LYS A 187 17.55 -13.16 21.47
CA LYS A 187 16.13 -13.32 21.08
C LYS A 187 16.03 -13.15 19.56
N PRO A 188 15.31 -14.04 18.85
CA PRO A 188 15.24 -14.00 17.40
C PRO A 188 14.80 -12.60 16.93
N PRO A 189 15.40 -12.07 15.85
CA PRO A 189 15.08 -10.74 15.38
C PRO A 189 13.59 -10.67 15.06
N LYS A 190 12.88 -9.73 15.70
CA LYS A 190 11.50 -9.40 15.32
C LYS A 190 11.54 -8.51 14.06
N PRO A 191 10.71 -8.77 13.03
CA PRO A 191 10.52 -7.85 11.91
C PRO A 191 9.86 -6.55 12.38
N GLY A 192 9.91 -5.50 11.56
CA GLY A 192 9.19 -4.25 11.83
C GLY A 192 9.85 -3.35 12.88
N LYS A 193 11.17 -3.49 13.09
CA LYS A 193 11.93 -2.52 13.91
C LYS A 193 12.01 -1.18 13.17
N ALA A 194 12.18 -0.09 13.92
CA ALA A 194 12.52 1.21 13.32
C ALA A 194 13.84 1.13 12.52
N PRO A 195 13.99 1.84 11.40
CA PRO A 195 15.25 1.94 10.67
C PRO A 195 16.37 2.53 11.55
N SER A 196 17.63 2.17 11.28
CA SER A 196 18.76 2.84 11.93
C SER A 196 18.84 4.31 11.49
N PRO A 197 19.31 5.24 12.36
CA PRO A 197 19.40 6.66 12.01
C PRO A 197 20.34 6.91 10.81
N GLU A 198 21.39 6.10 10.67
CA GLU A 198 22.29 6.11 9.51
C GLU A 198 21.55 5.76 8.21
N LYS A 199 20.70 4.72 8.24
CA LYS A 199 19.95 4.29 7.06
C LYS A 199 18.84 5.30 6.71
N MET A 200 18.23 5.91 7.74
CA MET A 200 17.29 7.02 7.55
C MET A 200 17.98 8.20 6.86
N LYS A 201 19.17 8.61 7.32
CA LYS A 201 19.98 9.65 6.67
C LYS A 201 20.32 9.28 5.22
N TYR A 202 20.72 8.04 4.96
CA TYR A 202 21.01 7.56 3.60
C TYR A 202 19.82 7.74 2.65
N TRP A 203 18.61 7.37 3.08
CA TRP A 203 17.39 7.55 2.27
C TRP A 203 16.99 9.01 2.08
N LYS A 204 17.28 9.90 3.03
CA LYS A 204 17.10 11.35 2.83
C LYS A 204 17.97 11.88 1.68
N GLU A 205 19.18 11.35 1.53
CA GLU A 205 20.17 11.83 0.56
C GLU A 205 20.04 11.17 -0.82
N HIS A 206 19.68 9.88 -0.88
CA HIS A 206 19.67 9.08 -2.12
C HIS A 206 18.27 8.68 -2.61
N GLY A 207 17.26 8.72 -1.72
CA GLY A 207 15.93 8.18 -1.96
C GLY A 207 15.85 6.64 -1.92
N PHE A 208 14.64 6.11 -2.04
CA PHE A 208 14.38 4.68 -2.20
C PHE A 208 14.50 4.25 -3.67
N SER A 209 14.98 3.04 -3.95
CA SER A 209 15.19 2.57 -5.33
C SER A 209 13.91 2.14 -6.05
N SER A 210 12.83 1.86 -5.31
CA SER A 210 11.56 1.36 -5.86
C SER A 210 10.42 1.51 -4.84
N LEU A 211 9.19 1.72 -5.32
CA LEU A 211 7.99 1.86 -4.49
C LEU A 211 6.94 0.79 -4.85
N ILE A 212 6.38 0.13 -3.84
CA ILE A 212 5.15 -0.66 -3.97
C ILE A 212 4.06 -0.09 -3.07
N VAL A 213 2.86 0.11 -3.61
CA VAL A 213 1.67 0.52 -2.84
C VAL A 213 0.59 -0.54 -2.97
N ALA A 214 0.19 -1.15 -1.85
CA ALA A 214 -0.94 -2.09 -1.75
C ALA A 214 -1.85 -1.67 -0.59
N ALA A 215 -2.57 -0.57 -0.79
CA ALA A 215 -3.40 0.09 0.22
C ALA A 215 -4.82 0.42 -0.31
N PRO A 216 -5.64 -0.57 -0.70
CA PRO A 216 -6.95 -0.35 -1.34
C PRO A 216 -8.03 0.24 -0.41
N GLY A 217 -7.71 0.47 0.87
CA GLY A 217 -8.59 1.18 1.81
C GLY A 217 -8.35 2.69 1.90
N HIS A 218 -7.39 3.25 1.15
CA HIS A 218 -7.02 4.67 1.20
C HIS A 218 -7.00 5.33 -0.17
N GLU A 219 -7.04 6.67 -0.17
CA GLU A 219 -6.88 7.48 -1.38
C GLU A 219 -5.46 7.34 -1.96
N VAL A 220 -5.32 6.42 -2.92
CA VAL A 220 -4.09 6.10 -3.65
C VAL A 220 -3.35 7.36 -4.14
N GLU A 221 -4.10 8.34 -4.66
CA GLU A 221 -3.56 9.60 -5.18
C GLU A 221 -2.75 10.38 -4.12
N ARG A 222 -3.25 10.47 -2.88
CA ARG A 222 -2.54 11.16 -1.78
C ARG A 222 -1.29 10.39 -1.35
N LEU A 223 -1.39 9.07 -1.16
CA LEU A 223 -0.24 8.25 -0.80
C LEU A 223 0.88 8.35 -1.85
N VAL A 224 0.53 8.34 -3.13
CA VAL A 224 1.51 8.47 -4.20
C VAL A 224 2.07 9.89 -4.27
N ALA A 225 1.28 10.94 -4.04
CA ALA A 225 1.77 12.31 -3.98
C ALA A 225 2.83 12.53 -2.87
N ASP A 226 2.63 11.91 -1.71
CA ASP A 226 3.55 12.00 -0.56
C ASP A 226 4.79 11.10 -0.71
N MET A 227 4.61 9.88 -1.25
CA MET A 227 5.68 8.88 -1.31
C MET A 227 6.52 8.92 -2.58
N LEU A 228 5.96 9.33 -3.72
CA LEU A 228 6.74 9.41 -4.96
C LEU A 228 7.98 10.32 -4.78
N PRO A 229 7.91 11.48 -4.10
CA PRO A 229 9.07 12.32 -3.75
C PRO A 229 10.18 11.64 -2.91
N LEU A 230 9.89 10.55 -2.17
CA LEU A 230 10.88 9.81 -1.37
C LEU A 230 11.77 8.87 -2.20
N LEU A 231 11.39 8.55 -3.42
CA LEU A 231 12.18 7.70 -4.32
C LEU A 231 13.49 8.38 -4.81
N SER A 232 14.37 7.62 -5.46
CA SER A 232 15.38 8.17 -6.36
C SER A 232 14.76 8.54 -7.71
N TYR A 233 15.44 9.37 -8.50
CA TYR A 233 15.05 9.57 -9.90
C TYR A 233 15.33 8.30 -10.72
N SER A 234 14.51 8.05 -11.75
CA SER A 234 14.51 6.80 -12.51
C SER A 234 14.10 5.54 -11.70
N ALA A 235 13.63 5.68 -10.46
CA ALA A 235 13.04 4.58 -9.70
C ALA A 235 11.70 4.13 -10.31
N PRO A 236 11.49 2.83 -10.54
CA PRO A 236 10.18 2.28 -10.88
C PRO A 236 9.26 2.24 -9.66
N PHE A 237 7.96 2.37 -9.89
CA PHE A 237 6.93 2.14 -8.88
C PHE A 237 5.79 1.30 -9.44
N ALA A 238 5.14 0.53 -8.57
CA ALA A 238 3.95 -0.24 -8.93
C ALA A 238 2.89 -0.16 -7.81
N ILE A 239 1.66 0.10 -8.20
CA ILE A 239 0.53 0.40 -7.32
C ILE A 239 -0.58 -0.59 -7.61
N TYR A 240 -0.94 -1.38 -6.61
CA TYR A 240 -2.06 -2.31 -6.64
C TYR A 240 -3.35 -1.66 -6.16
N HIS A 241 -4.46 -1.92 -6.86
CA HIS A 241 -5.80 -1.60 -6.36
C HIS A 241 -6.85 -2.61 -6.84
N GLN A 242 -7.86 -2.88 -6.02
CA GLN A 242 -8.97 -3.79 -6.34
C GLN A 242 -9.97 -3.24 -7.36
N HIS A 243 -9.88 -1.95 -7.72
CA HIS A 243 -10.77 -1.29 -8.68
C HIS A 243 -9.95 -0.42 -9.63
N LEU A 244 -10.40 -0.29 -10.88
CA LEU A 244 -9.71 0.43 -11.94
C LEU A 244 -9.74 1.96 -11.73
N GLU A 245 -10.86 2.49 -11.23
CA GLU A 245 -11.15 3.94 -11.23
C GLU A 245 -10.16 4.75 -10.37
N PRO A 246 -9.76 4.32 -9.16
CA PRO A 246 -8.75 5.05 -8.37
C PRO A 246 -7.37 5.04 -9.01
N LEU A 247 -7.03 3.99 -9.77
CA LEU A 247 -5.78 3.95 -10.53
C LEU A 247 -5.84 4.85 -11.76
N ALA A 248 -6.97 4.89 -12.48
CA ALA A 248 -7.16 5.81 -13.60
C ALA A 248 -7.07 7.27 -13.14
N LYS A 249 -7.68 7.61 -11.99
CA LYS A 249 -7.56 8.95 -11.37
C LYS A 249 -6.11 9.27 -10.98
N CYS A 250 -5.42 8.32 -10.32
CA CYS A 250 -4.00 8.48 -9.95
C CYS A 250 -3.10 8.66 -11.18
N MET A 251 -3.31 7.88 -12.24
CA MET A 251 -2.60 7.99 -13.51
C MET A 251 -2.77 9.38 -14.14
N HIS A 252 -4.00 9.91 -14.16
CA HIS A 252 -4.27 11.26 -14.66
C HIS A 252 -3.56 12.34 -13.82
N SER A 253 -3.60 12.23 -12.49
CA SER A 253 -2.91 13.14 -11.56
C SER A 253 -1.37 13.12 -11.75
N LEU A 254 -0.79 11.94 -11.99
CA LEU A 254 0.63 11.77 -12.31
C LEU A 254 1.02 12.37 -13.67
N GLN A 255 0.13 12.29 -14.68
CA GLN A 255 0.31 12.94 -15.98
C GLN A 255 0.29 14.48 -15.85
N LEU A 256 -0.71 15.04 -15.15
CA LEU A 256 -0.84 16.49 -14.94
C LEU A 256 0.36 17.06 -14.18
N SER A 257 0.81 16.38 -13.13
CA SER A 257 1.95 16.79 -12.30
C SER A 257 3.33 16.54 -12.94
N LYS A 258 3.37 15.82 -14.08
CA LYS A 258 4.59 15.41 -14.81
C LYS A 258 5.65 14.76 -13.91
N MET A 259 5.25 13.98 -12.89
CA MET A 259 6.20 13.35 -11.96
C MET A 259 6.65 11.95 -12.38
N ALA A 260 5.97 11.34 -13.36
CA ALA A 260 6.24 9.99 -13.83
C ALA A 260 6.10 9.86 -15.36
N ILE A 261 6.81 8.90 -15.94
CA ILE A 261 6.72 8.49 -17.35
C ILE A 261 6.43 7.00 -17.46
N GLY A 262 6.09 6.55 -18.67
CA GLY A 262 5.82 5.13 -18.94
C GLY A 262 4.62 4.59 -18.15
N LEU A 263 3.66 5.46 -17.79
CA LEU A 263 2.50 5.11 -17.00
C LEU A 263 1.66 4.06 -17.72
N GLN A 264 1.57 2.87 -17.14
CA GLN A 264 0.82 1.74 -17.70
C GLN A 264 -0.14 1.16 -16.67
N LEU A 265 -1.39 1.00 -17.07
CA LEU A 265 -2.44 0.31 -16.32
C LEU A 265 -2.57 -1.12 -16.86
N SER A 266 -2.69 -2.13 -16.00
CA SER A 266 -2.69 -3.53 -16.40
C SER A 266 -3.52 -4.42 -15.47
N GLU A 267 -4.15 -5.43 -16.06
CA GLU A 267 -4.91 -6.48 -15.38
C GLU A 267 -4.32 -7.85 -15.76
N PRO A 268 -3.84 -8.66 -14.80
CA PRO A 268 -3.36 -10.01 -15.08
C PRO A 268 -4.51 -11.02 -15.09
N TRP A 269 -4.54 -11.83 -16.14
CA TRP A 269 -5.54 -12.87 -16.35
C TRP A 269 -4.90 -14.25 -16.15
N LEU A 270 -5.28 -14.95 -15.09
CA LEU A 270 -4.83 -16.31 -14.79
C LEU A 270 -5.94 -17.32 -15.11
N ARG A 271 -5.61 -18.37 -15.87
CA ARG A 271 -6.52 -19.47 -16.19
C ARG A 271 -5.88 -20.81 -15.88
N GLU A 272 -6.43 -21.53 -14.91
CA GLU A 272 -5.98 -22.87 -14.54
C GLU A 272 -6.55 -23.93 -15.51
N TYR A 273 -5.71 -24.91 -15.87
CA TYR A 273 -6.04 -26.00 -16.78
C TYR A 273 -5.89 -27.35 -16.10
N GLN A 274 -6.94 -28.17 -16.23
CA GLN A 274 -6.83 -29.60 -15.97
C GLN A 274 -6.04 -30.22 -17.12
N VAL A 275 -4.96 -30.95 -16.82
CA VAL A 275 -4.15 -31.68 -17.80
C VAL A 275 -4.16 -33.16 -17.43
N LEU A 276 -5.13 -33.88 -18.01
CA LEU A 276 -5.30 -35.32 -17.84
C LEU A 276 -5.44 -35.98 -19.22
N PRO A 277 -5.01 -37.24 -19.40
CA PRO A 277 -5.16 -37.96 -20.67
C PRO A 277 -6.60 -37.88 -21.20
N SER A 278 -6.76 -37.36 -22.42
CA SER A 278 -8.06 -37.14 -23.09
C SER A 278 -9.08 -36.27 -22.32
N ARG A 279 -8.63 -35.51 -21.31
CA ARG A 279 -9.48 -34.61 -20.49
C ARG A 279 -8.78 -33.27 -20.22
N THR A 280 -8.05 -32.76 -21.19
CA THR A 280 -7.39 -31.44 -21.09
C THR A 280 -8.38 -30.32 -21.39
N HIS A 281 -8.74 -29.54 -20.37
CA HIS A 281 -9.62 -28.38 -20.51
C HIS A 281 -9.34 -27.35 -19.38
N PRO A 282 -9.65 -26.06 -19.59
CA PRO A 282 -9.63 -25.09 -18.49
C PRO A 282 -10.66 -25.47 -17.42
N HIS A 283 -10.43 -25.07 -16.17
CA HIS A 283 -11.47 -25.14 -15.14
C HIS A 283 -12.68 -24.27 -15.55
N MET A 284 -13.89 -24.75 -15.27
CA MET A 284 -15.14 -24.09 -15.69
C MET A 284 -15.58 -22.98 -14.75
N GLN A 285 -15.24 -23.08 -13.46
CA GLN A 285 -15.45 -22.05 -12.45
C GLN A 285 -14.08 -21.60 -11.92
N MET A 286 -13.87 -20.29 -11.83
CA MET A 286 -12.64 -19.66 -11.34
C MET A 286 -12.90 -18.20 -10.97
N ASN A 287 -12.08 -17.65 -10.08
CA ASN A 287 -12.14 -16.24 -9.71
C ASN A 287 -11.64 -15.38 -10.86
N ALA A 288 -12.56 -14.79 -11.63
CA ALA A 288 -12.25 -13.92 -12.76
C ALA A 288 -11.32 -12.75 -12.38
N PHE A 289 -11.44 -12.24 -11.16
CA PHE A 289 -10.79 -11.00 -10.74
C PHE A 289 -9.60 -11.19 -9.79
N GLY A 290 -8.54 -10.40 -10.01
CA GLY A 290 -7.29 -10.44 -9.23
C GLY A 290 -6.70 -9.07 -8.88
N GLY A 291 -7.42 -7.98 -9.16
CA GLY A 291 -6.96 -6.60 -9.01
C GLY A 291 -6.23 -6.04 -10.23
N TYR A 292 -6.04 -4.72 -10.21
CA TYR A 292 -5.36 -3.94 -11.24
C TYR A 292 -4.02 -3.40 -10.72
N ILE A 293 -3.08 -3.15 -11.64
CA ILE A 293 -1.79 -2.52 -11.33
C ILE A 293 -1.58 -1.29 -12.22
N LEU A 294 -1.25 -0.17 -11.59
CA LEU A 294 -0.65 1.00 -12.24
C LEU A 294 0.85 0.98 -11.98
N ASN A 295 1.67 1.03 -13.02
CA ASN A 295 3.12 1.19 -12.89
C ASN A 295 3.62 2.44 -13.61
N GLY A 296 4.86 2.84 -13.32
CA GLY A 296 5.59 3.87 -14.05
C GLY A 296 7.00 4.07 -13.50
N ILE A 297 7.71 5.04 -14.07
CA ILE A 297 9.07 5.42 -13.65
C ILE A 297 9.04 6.87 -13.18
N ARG A 298 9.57 7.16 -11.98
CA ARG A 298 9.71 8.53 -11.47
C ARG A 298 10.71 9.33 -12.30
N ILE A 299 10.34 10.55 -12.67
CA ILE A 299 11.24 11.52 -13.32
C ILE A 299 11.51 12.74 -12.44
N HIS A 300 12.55 13.49 -12.81
CA HIS A 300 12.77 14.84 -12.32
C HIS A 300 11.95 15.82 -13.16
N ASN A 301 11.14 16.65 -12.50
CA ASN A 301 10.41 17.75 -13.13
C ASN A 301 11.14 19.08 -12.80
N PRO A 302 11.86 19.69 -13.76
CA PRO A 302 12.64 20.91 -13.50
C PRO A 302 11.75 22.12 -13.21
N ASP A 303 10.54 22.18 -13.79
CA ASP A 303 9.61 23.31 -13.67
C ASP A 303 9.20 23.56 -12.20
N ARG A 304 9.14 22.50 -11.39
CA ARG A 304 8.79 22.56 -9.96
C ARG A 304 9.84 23.23 -9.07
N VAL A 305 11.10 23.27 -9.50
CA VAL A 305 12.20 23.90 -8.72
C VAL A 305 12.14 25.42 -8.84
N VAL A 306 11.58 25.94 -9.94
CA VAL A 306 11.44 27.38 -10.19
C VAL A 306 10.27 27.98 -9.41
N ALA A 307 9.20 27.21 -9.17
CA ALA A 307 8.03 27.67 -8.41
C ALA A 307 8.24 27.76 -6.88
N ASN A 308 9.39 27.32 -6.37
CA ASN A 308 9.76 27.39 -4.94
C ASN A 308 11.03 28.24 -4.70
N LYS A 309 11.30 29.19 -5.60
CA LYS A 309 12.37 30.19 -5.52
C LYS A 309 11.80 31.59 -5.69
#